data_AF-A0AAX2M9B3-F1
#
_entry.id   AF-A0AAX2M9B3-F1
#
_cell.length_a   1.000
_cell.length_b   1.000
_cell.length_c   1.000
_cell.angle_alpha   90.00
_cell.angle_beta   90.00
_cell.angle_gamma   90.00
#
_symmetry.space_group_name_H-M   'P 1'
#
loop_
_entity.id
_entity.type
_entity.pdbx_description
1 polymer ?
#
loop_
_entity_poly.entity_id
_entity_poly.type
_entity_poly.pdbx_seq_one_letter_code
_entity_poly.pdbx_strand_id
1 'polypeptide(L)'
;MPRGQSGELCVRGYSVMLGYWEDEAMTRAAIDAEGWMHTGDLASMREDGSVNIVGRVKDMVIRGGENVYPREIEEFLYRHPKIQDVQVIGVPDARYGEELCAWIRLRDGECATEEDIRSFCQGQIAHYKIPRYIEFVDSFPMTVTGKIQKYLMRRTMVEKLGLDDARTA
;
A
#
# COMPACT_ATOMS: atom_id res chain seq x y z
N MET A 1 -9.53 -19.77 2.38
CA MET A 1 -8.08 -19.47 2.49
C MET A 1 -7.48 -20.28 3.63
N PRO A 2 -6.35 -20.99 3.45
CA PRO A 2 -5.55 -21.52 4.54
C PRO A 2 -5.16 -20.43 5.55
N ARG A 3 -5.03 -20.80 6.83
CA ARG A 3 -4.47 -19.90 7.86
C ARG A 3 -3.03 -19.55 7.52
N GLY A 4 -2.62 -18.34 7.88
CA GLY A 4 -1.33 -17.75 7.53
C GLY A 4 -1.25 -17.16 6.12
N GLN A 5 -2.18 -17.47 5.22
CA GLN A 5 -2.23 -16.83 3.90
C GLN A 5 -2.98 -15.50 3.97
N SER A 6 -2.43 -14.47 3.31
CA SER A 6 -3.08 -13.17 3.17
C SER A 6 -4.24 -13.23 2.19
N GLY A 7 -5.37 -12.62 2.55
CA GLY A 7 -6.54 -12.41 1.69
C GLY A 7 -7.33 -11.20 2.16
N GLU A 8 -8.43 -10.88 1.49
CA GLU A 8 -9.34 -9.84 1.98
C GLU A 8 -10.01 -10.26 3.29
N LEU A 9 -10.07 -9.33 4.25
CA LEU A 9 -10.86 -9.48 5.45
C LEU A 9 -12.34 -9.24 5.13
N CYS A 10 -13.12 -10.32 5.12
CA CYS A 10 -14.58 -10.22 5.06
C CYS A 10 -15.18 -10.42 6.46
N VAL A 11 -16.17 -9.60 6.82
CA VAL A 11 -16.81 -9.64 8.14
C VAL A 11 -18.32 -9.81 8.02
N ARG A 12 -18.90 -10.56 8.96
CA ARG A 12 -20.34 -10.73 9.11
C ARG A 12 -20.70 -10.79 10.59
N GLY A 13 -21.69 -10.00 11.00
CA GLY A 13 -22.10 -9.93 12.40
C GLY A 13 -23.03 -8.76 12.66
N TYR A 14 -23.49 -8.65 13.91
CA TYR A 14 -24.49 -7.65 14.32
C TYR A 14 -24.03 -6.19 14.19
N SER A 15 -22.71 -5.94 14.12
CA SER A 15 -22.13 -4.60 13.94
C SER A 15 -21.89 -4.20 12.48
N VAL A 16 -22.18 -5.08 11.51
CA VAL A 16 -22.03 -4.79 10.09
C VAL A 16 -23.17 -3.88 9.63
N MET A 17 -22.86 -2.86 8.82
CA MET A 17 -23.86 -1.94 8.28
C MET A 17 -24.90 -2.66 7.41
N LEU A 18 -26.11 -2.11 7.28
CA LEU A 18 -27.16 -2.65 6.40
C LEU A 18 -26.92 -2.34 4.92
N GLY A 19 -26.16 -1.28 4.64
CA GLY A 19 -25.82 -0.79 3.31
C GLY A 19 -25.37 0.66 3.36
N TYR A 20 -24.99 1.19 2.21
CA TYR A 20 -24.75 2.61 2.03
C TYR A 20 -26.07 3.37 1.87
N TRP A 21 -26.14 4.57 2.43
CA TRP A 21 -27.33 5.42 2.35
C TRP A 21 -27.62 5.81 0.89
N GLU A 22 -28.82 5.45 0.40
CA GLU A 22 -29.30 5.74 -0.96
C GLU A 22 -28.37 5.27 -2.09
N ASP A 23 -27.47 4.32 -1.82
CA ASP A 23 -26.52 3.80 -2.81
C ASP A 23 -26.54 2.26 -2.83
N GLU A 24 -27.50 1.73 -3.59
CA GLU A 24 -27.70 0.30 -3.74
C GLU A 24 -26.56 -0.37 -4.54
N ALA A 25 -25.93 0.37 -5.46
CA ALA A 25 -24.80 -0.12 -6.24
C ALA A 25 -23.57 -0.35 -5.35
N MET A 26 -23.21 0.65 -4.53
CA MET A 26 -22.12 0.50 -3.56
C MET A 26 -22.46 -0.53 -2.47
N THR A 27 -23.73 -0.64 -2.08
CA THR A 27 -24.16 -1.66 -1.12
C THR A 27 -23.89 -3.07 -1.65
N ARG A 28 -24.32 -3.38 -2.89
CA ARG A 28 -24.05 -4.69 -3.51
C ARG A 28 -22.59 -4.93 -3.85
N ALA A 29 -21.80 -3.87 -4.04
CA ALA A 29 -20.36 -4.00 -4.24
C ALA A 29 -19.62 -4.30 -2.93
N ALA A 30 -20.13 -3.84 -1.79
CA ALA A 30 -19.49 -4.02 -0.49
C ALA A 30 -20.04 -5.20 0.33
N ILE A 31 -21.29 -5.61 0.11
CA ILE A 31 -21.94 -6.73 0.81
C ILE A 31 -22.39 -7.75 -0.23
N ASP A 32 -21.86 -8.97 -0.13
CA ASP A 32 -22.18 -10.05 -1.06
C ASP A 32 -23.56 -10.67 -0.81
N ALA A 33 -23.97 -11.59 -1.70
CA ALA A 33 -25.26 -12.28 -1.62
C ALA A 33 -25.39 -13.20 -0.39
N GLU A 34 -24.28 -13.55 0.27
CA GLU A 34 -24.23 -14.38 1.48
C GLU A 34 -24.17 -13.53 2.78
N GLY A 35 -24.19 -12.20 2.63
CA GLY A 35 -24.20 -11.22 3.71
C GLY A 35 -22.82 -10.92 4.30
N TRP A 36 -21.72 -11.24 3.60
CA TRP A 36 -20.38 -10.84 4.01
C TRP A 36 -20.05 -9.44 3.51
N MET A 37 -19.58 -8.58 4.42
CA MET A 37 -19.04 -7.28 4.06
C MET A 37 -17.56 -7.40 3.70
N HIS A 38 -17.21 -6.96 2.50
CA HIS A 38 -15.86 -6.77 1.99
C HIS A 38 -15.29 -5.46 2.53
N THR A 39 -14.29 -5.53 3.43
CA THR A 39 -13.74 -4.31 4.06
C THR A 39 -12.74 -3.58 3.18
N GLY A 40 -12.21 -4.24 2.14
CA GLY A 40 -11.08 -3.77 1.34
C GLY A 40 -9.74 -3.82 2.08
N ASP A 41 -9.69 -4.37 3.30
CA ASP A 41 -8.45 -4.59 4.04
C ASP A 41 -7.90 -5.98 3.75
N LEU A 42 -6.59 -6.07 3.57
CA LEU A 42 -5.89 -7.33 3.47
C LEU A 42 -5.46 -7.79 4.86
N ALA A 43 -5.70 -9.06 5.17
CA ALA A 43 -5.34 -9.63 6.45
C ALA A 43 -4.90 -11.09 6.33
N SER A 44 -4.14 -11.54 7.34
CA SER A 44 -3.81 -12.96 7.55
C SER A 44 -4.34 -13.40 8.90
N MET A 45 -4.85 -14.64 8.97
CA MET A 45 -5.36 -15.23 10.20
C MET A 45 -4.35 -16.24 10.76
N ARG A 46 -3.93 -16.06 12.00
CA ARG A 46 -3.05 -16.99 12.71
C ARG A 46 -3.79 -18.25 13.17
N GLU A 47 -3.07 -19.25 13.65
CA GLU A 47 -3.66 -20.51 14.13
C GLU A 47 -4.62 -20.30 15.31
N ASP A 48 -4.32 -19.35 16.20
CA ASP A 48 -5.15 -18.99 17.36
C ASP A 48 -6.42 -18.18 17.00
N GLY A 49 -6.61 -17.83 15.72
CA GLY A 49 -7.75 -17.04 15.25
C GLY A 49 -7.55 -15.53 15.32
N SER A 50 -6.41 -15.04 15.81
CA SER A 50 -6.08 -13.62 15.72
C SER A 50 -5.83 -13.21 14.26
N VAL A 51 -6.25 -11.98 13.93
CA VAL A 51 -6.17 -11.43 12.57
C VAL A 51 -5.16 -10.29 12.56
N ASN A 52 -4.21 -10.35 11.62
CA ASN A 52 -3.25 -9.29 11.39
C ASN A 52 -3.57 -8.55 10.09
N ILE A 53 -3.81 -7.24 10.16
CA ILE A 53 -4.00 -6.39 8.98
C ILE A 53 -2.66 -6.15 8.31
N VAL A 54 -2.53 -6.57 7.06
CA VAL A 54 -1.28 -6.46 6.27
C VAL A 54 -1.32 -5.34 5.23
N GLY A 55 -2.50 -4.76 4.93
CA GLY A 55 -2.61 -3.66 3.99
C GLY A 55 -4.02 -3.39 3.51
N ARG A 56 -4.14 -2.69 2.38
CA ARG A 56 -5.40 -2.43 1.66
C ARG A 56 -5.35 -3.08 0.30
N VAL A 57 -6.45 -3.66 -0.16
CA VAL A 57 -6.55 -4.27 -1.50
C VAL A 57 -6.20 -3.25 -2.57
N LYS A 58 -6.71 -2.00 -2.44
CA LYS A 58 -6.47 -0.91 -3.40
C LYS A 58 -5.04 -0.37 -3.42
N ASP A 59 -4.27 -0.62 -2.36
CA ASP A 59 -2.87 -0.18 -2.26
C ASP A 59 -1.89 -1.30 -2.64
N MET A 60 -2.35 -2.53 -2.87
CA MET A 60 -1.48 -3.63 -3.31
C MET A 60 -0.87 -3.31 -4.67
N VAL A 61 0.43 -3.56 -4.81
CA VAL A 61 1.18 -3.32 -6.04
C VAL A 61 1.47 -4.67 -6.70
N ILE A 62 1.15 -4.80 -7.97
CA ILE A 62 1.44 -6.02 -8.74
C ILE A 62 2.66 -5.76 -9.61
N ARG A 63 3.81 -6.28 -9.18
CA ARG A 63 5.09 -6.08 -9.87
C ARG A 63 5.56 -7.39 -10.48
N GLY A 64 5.51 -7.49 -11.81
CA GLY A 64 6.01 -8.66 -12.54
C GLY A 64 5.27 -9.96 -12.19
N GLY A 65 4.00 -9.88 -11.80
CA GLY A 65 3.19 -11.02 -11.35
C GLY A 65 3.24 -11.30 -9.84
N GLU A 66 4.07 -10.57 -9.08
CA GLU A 66 4.16 -10.72 -7.63
C GLU A 66 3.31 -9.68 -6.89
N ASN A 67 2.56 -10.14 -5.88
CA ASN A 67 1.80 -9.26 -4.99
C ASN A 67 2.74 -8.63 -3.95
N VAL A 68 2.95 -7.33 -4.06
CA VAL A 68 3.74 -6.55 -3.12
C VAL A 68 2.82 -5.70 -2.25
N TYR A 69 3.00 -5.79 -0.94
CA TYR A 69 2.22 -5.04 0.03
C TYR A 69 3.03 -3.83 0.51
N PRO A 70 2.70 -2.59 0.11
CA PRO A 70 3.50 -1.42 0.47
C PRO A 70 3.73 -1.25 1.97
N ARG A 71 2.73 -1.61 2.78
CA ARG A 71 2.81 -1.53 4.25
C ARG A 71 3.97 -2.34 4.82
N GLU A 72 4.28 -3.50 4.27
CA GLU A 72 5.43 -4.31 4.72
C GLU A 72 6.76 -3.57 4.49
N ILE A 73 6.86 -2.86 3.36
CA ILE A 73 8.05 -2.08 3.00
C ILE A 73 8.12 -0.81 3.85
N GLU A 74 6.98 -0.15 4.10
CA GLU A 74 6.89 0.99 5.01
C GLU A 74 7.35 0.60 6.42
N GLU A 75 6.80 -0.47 7.00
CA GLU A 75 7.18 -1.02 8.32
C GLU A 75 8.67 -1.37 8.38
N PHE A 76 9.24 -1.91 7.30
CA PHE A 76 10.66 -2.14 7.18
C PHE A 76 11.47 -0.84 7.20
N LEU A 77 11.09 0.14 6.38
CA LEU A 77 11.79 1.42 6.21
C LEU A 77 11.69 2.30 7.46
N TYR A 78 10.63 2.20 8.25
CA TYR A 78 10.54 2.87 9.55
C TYR A 78 11.66 2.46 10.53
N ARG A 79 12.33 1.32 10.32
CA ARG A 79 13.51 0.93 11.11
C ARG A 79 14.78 1.69 10.73
N HIS A 80 14.79 2.43 9.61
CA HIS A 80 15.92 3.25 9.22
C HIS A 80 16.02 4.48 10.14
N PRO A 81 17.18 4.73 10.81
CA PRO A 81 17.27 5.75 11.86
C PRO A 81 16.94 7.16 11.37
N LYS A 82 17.27 7.47 10.11
CA LYS A 82 17.04 8.79 9.50
C LYS A 82 15.60 9.04 9.02
N ILE A 83 14.78 7.99 8.88
CA ILE A 83 13.42 8.13 8.35
C ILE A 83 12.50 8.57 9.48
N GLN A 84 11.79 9.68 9.28
CA GLN A 84 10.70 10.12 10.15
C GLN A 84 9.39 9.46 9.72
N ASP A 85 9.10 9.50 8.43
CA ASP A 85 7.86 8.96 7.88
C ASP A 85 8.06 8.49 6.44
N VAL A 86 7.30 7.48 6.02
CA VAL A 86 7.44 6.84 4.71
C VAL A 86 6.11 6.36 4.19
N GLN A 87 5.89 6.54 2.89
CA GLN A 87 4.72 6.02 2.18
C GLN A 87 5.18 5.36 0.89
N VAL A 88 4.76 4.13 0.67
CA VAL A 88 5.09 3.36 -0.52
C VAL A 88 3.85 3.24 -1.40
N ILE A 89 4.05 3.46 -2.70
CA ILE A 89 3.02 3.42 -3.74
C ILE A 89 3.53 2.65 -4.96
N GLY A 90 2.60 2.07 -5.72
CA GLY A 90 2.87 1.58 -7.08
C GLY A 90 2.74 2.72 -8.09
N VAL A 91 3.67 2.78 -9.04
CA VAL A 91 3.63 3.62 -10.25
C VAL A 91 3.70 2.73 -11.50
N PRO A 92 3.15 3.15 -12.64
CA PRO A 92 3.21 2.36 -13.88
C PRO A 92 4.64 2.04 -14.31
N ASP A 93 4.87 0.83 -14.82
CA ASP A 93 6.14 0.41 -15.42
C ASP A 93 5.87 -0.50 -16.63
N ALA A 94 6.49 -0.18 -17.77
CA ALA A 94 6.23 -0.89 -19.03
C ALA A 94 6.64 -2.37 -19.02
N ARG A 95 7.57 -2.77 -18.14
CA ARG A 95 8.09 -4.14 -18.08
C ARG A 95 7.39 -4.97 -17.00
N TYR A 96 7.12 -4.37 -15.86
CA TYR A 96 6.59 -5.07 -14.68
C TYR A 96 5.12 -4.78 -14.38
N GLY A 97 4.46 -3.93 -15.18
CA GLY A 97 3.10 -3.44 -14.93
C GLY A 97 3.13 -2.30 -13.93
N GLU A 98 3.59 -2.57 -12.72
CA GLU A 98 3.87 -1.56 -11.71
C GLU A 98 5.30 -1.68 -11.16
N GLU A 99 5.80 -0.57 -10.63
CA GLU A 99 7.05 -0.47 -9.90
C GLU A 99 6.85 0.33 -8.60
N LEU A 100 7.69 0.06 -7.61
CA LEU A 100 7.60 0.66 -6.29
C LEU A 100 8.25 2.04 -6.26
N CYS A 101 7.52 3.00 -5.70
CA CYS A 101 8.03 4.31 -5.32
C CYS A 101 7.84 4.54 -3.82
N ALA A 102 8.92 4.90 -3.12
CA ALA A 102 8.89 5.29 -1.71
C ALA A 102 9.01 6.81 -1.60
N TRP A 103 8.02 7.45 -0.97
CA TRP A 103 8.12 8.84 -0.54
C TRP A 103 8.57 8.86 0.91
N ILE A 104 9.68 9.55 1.18
CA ILE A 104 10.36 9.53 2.46
C ILE A 104 10.47 10.95 2.98
N ARG A 105 10.02 11.13 4.22
CA ARG A 105 10.32 12.31 5.02
C ARG A 105 11.41 11.93 6.01
N LEU A 106 12.54 12.63 5.93
CA LEU A 106 13.65 12.46 6.87
C LEU A 106 13.37 13.19 8.18
N ARG A 107 14.05 12.78 9.26
CA ARG A 107 14.07 13.52 10.52
C ARG A 107 14.80 14.85 10.32
N ASP A 108 14.42 15.85 11.12
CA ASP A 108 15.03 17.18 11.06
C ASP A 108 16.56 17.11 11.22
N GLY A 109 17.29 17.71 10.28
CA GLY A 109 18.76 17.73 10.26
C GLY A 109 19.43 16.48 9.69
N GLU A 110 18.68 15.46 9.32
CA GLU A 110 19.22 14.26 8.65
C GLU A 110 19.25 14.42 7.13
N CYS A 111 20.24 13.80 6.50
CA CYS A 111 20.37 13.68 5.05
C CYS A 111 20.56 12.21 4.66
N ALA A 112 19.91 11.80 3.57
CA ALA A 112 20.09 10.50 2.95
C ALA A 112 20.00 10.63 1.43
N THR A 113 20.72 9.77 0.72
CA THR A 113 20.61 9.57 -0.72
C THR A 113 19.67 8.40 -1.02
N GLU A 114 19.20 8.30 -2.26
CA GLU A 114 18.42 7.12 -2.68
C GLU A 114 19.22 5.82 -2.49
N GLU A 115 20.54 5.87 -2.71
CA GLU A 115 21.40 4.70 -2.56
C GLU A 115 21.57 4.27 -1.11
N ASP A 116 21.58 5.21 -0.15
CA ASP A 116 21.56 4.87 1.28
C ASP A 116 20.33 4.03 1.63
N ILE A 117 19.17 4.43 1.11
CA ILE A 117 17.91 3.72 1.35
C ILE A 117 17.89 2.36 0.66
N ARG A 118 18.34 2.27 -0.61
CA ARG A 118 18.43 0.99 -1.31
C ARG A 118 19.40 0.03 -0.63
N SER A 119 20.57 0.53 -0.23
CA SER A 119 21.59 -0.24 0.48
C SER A 119 21.07 -0.77 1.81
N PHE A 120 20.27 0.01 2.54
CA PHE A 120 19.62 -0.46 3.76
C PHE A 120 18.67 -1.64 3.50
N CYS A 121 17.97 -1.66 2.36
CA CYS A 121 17.06 -2.77 2.00
C CYS A 121 17.79 -4.03 1.52
N GLN A 122 18.97 -3.87 0.90
CA GLN A 122 19.72 -4.99 0.31
C GLN A 122 20.08 -6.05 1.36
N GLY A 123 19.87 -7.32 1.02
CA GLY A 123 20.15 -8.46 1.90
C GLY A 123 19.19 -8.64 3.08
N GLN A 124 18.26 -7.70 3.31
CA GLN A 124 17.29 -7.78 4.40
C GLN A 124 15.85 -8.03 3.93
N ILE A 125 15.50 -7.58 2.73
CA ILE A 125 14.21 -7.89 2.06
C ILE A 125 14.45 -8.46 0.67
N ALA A 126 13.45 -9.14 0.14
CA ALA A 126 13.50 -9.67 -1.21
C ALA A 126 13.71 -8.53 -2.23
N HIS A 127 14.53 -8.77 -3.26
CA HIS A 127 14.90 -7.76 -4.26
C HIS A 127 13.68 -7.07 -4.91
N TYR A 128 12.61 -7.82 -5.16
CA TYR A 128 11.40 -7.27 -5.77
C TYR A 128 10.59 -6.33 -4.85
N LYS A 129 10.94 -6.26 -3.55
CA LYS A 129 10.36 -5.34 -2.56
C LYS A 129 11.17 -4.06 -2.36
N ILE A 130 12.35 -3.97 -2.98
CA ILE A 130 13.20 -2.77 -2.90
C ILE A 130 12.62 -1.70 -3.83
N PRO A 131 12.25 -0.50 -3.32
CA PRO A 131 11.72 0.58 -4.16
C PRO A 131 12.72 0.99 -5.24
N ARG A 132 12.26 1.05 -6.50
CA ARG A 132 13.09 1.58 -7.59
C ARG A 132 13.21 3.09 -7.46
N TYR A 133 12.07 3.76 -7.24
CA TYR A 133 12.01 5.21 -7.11
C TYR A 133 11.96 5.59 -5.64
N ILE A 134 12.75 6.60 -5.26
CA ILE A 134 12.77 7.16 -3.91
C ILE A 134 12.63 8.67 -4.06
N GLU A 135 11.63 9.24 -3.42
CA GLU A 135 11.35 10.67 -3.43
C GLU A 135 11.46 11.20 -1.99
N PHE A 136 12.34 12.18 -1.78
CA PHE A 136 12.42 12.86 -0.48
C PHE A 136 11.46 14.05 -0.45
N VAL A 137 10.62 14.13 0.58
CA VAL A 137 9.60 15.17 0.72
C VAL A 137 9.56 15.76 2.12
N ASP A 138 9.18 17.04 2.22
CA ASP A 138 8.96 17.71 3.50
C ASP A 138 7.58 17.34 4.09
N SER A 139 6.61 16.99 3.24
CA SER A 139 5.26 16.62 3.66
C SER A 139 4.54 15.72 2.65
N PHE A 140 3.50 15.02 3.12
CA PHE A 140 2.63 14.20 2.28
C PHE A 140 1.34 14.94 1.94
N PRO A 141 0.75 14.69 0.76
CA PRO A 141 -0.60 15.17 0.46
C PRO A 141 -1.60 14.46 1.39
N MET A 142 -2.33 15.24 2.17
CA MET A 142 -3.26 14.74 3.18
C MET A 142 -4.61 15.46 3.11
N THR A 143 -5.68 14.78 3.51
CA THR A 143 -6.98 15.42 3.78
C THR A 143 -6.90 16.35 4.98
N VAL A 144 -7.93 17.19 5.18
CA VAL A 144 -8.06 18.03 6.38
C VAL A 144 -8.02 17.22 7.68
N THR A 145 -8.41 15.95 7.64
CA THR A 145 -8.36 15.01 8.77
C THR A 145 -7.03 14.27 8.90
N GLY A 146 -6.01 14.61 8.11
CA GLY A 146 -4.68 13.99 8.16
C GLY A 146 -4.56 12.65 7.43
N LYS A 147 -5.55 12.26 6.61
CA LYS A 147 -5.47 11.02 5.83
C LYS A 147 -4.61 11.22 4.59
N ILE A 148 -3.57 10.41 4.46
CA ILE A 148 -2.68 10.42 3.30
C ILE A 148 -3.44 10.08 2.01
N GLN A 149 -3.16 10.83 0.96
CA GLN A 149 -3.78 10.71 -0.36
C GLN A 149 -2.78 10.10 -1.37
N LYS A 150 -2.56 8.79 -1.26
CA LYS A 150 -1.61 8.03 -2.12
C LYS A 150 -1.85 8.20 -3.62
N TYR A 151 -3.11 8.42 -4.05
CA TYR A 151 -3.41 8.67 -5.46
C TYR A 151 -2.80 9.98 -5.99
N LEU A 152 -2.67 11.02 -5.16
CA LEU A 152 -2.00 12.27 -5.55
C LEU A 152 -0.50 12.05 -5.69
N MET A 153 0.10 11.30 -4.77
CA MET A 153 1.51 10.94 -4.84
C MET A 153 1.81 10.16 -6.12
N ARG A 154 0.96 9.18 -6.46
CA ARG A 154 1.06 8.41 -7.72
C ARG A 154 1.02 9.34 -8.93
N ARG A 155 0.02 10.22 -9.00
CA ARG A 155 -0.13 11.18 -10.09
C ARG A 155 1.11 12.07 -10.24
N THR A 156 1.61 12.62 -9.13
CA THR A 156 2.83 13.43 -9.13
C THR A 156 4.03 12.66 -9.65
N MET A 157 4.20 11.39 -9.26
CA MET A 157 5.31 10.57 -9.74
C MET A 157 5.18 10.19 -11.22
N VAL A 158 3.96 9.90 -11.69
CA VAL A 158 3.68 9.65 -13.11
C VAL A 158 4.08 10.87 -13.95
N GLU A 159 3.64 12.06 -13.55
CA GLU A 159 3.99 13.32 -14.21
C GLU A 159 5.49 13.61 -14.15
N LYS A 160 6.11 13.48 -12.97
CA LYS A 160 7.53 13.79 -12.75
C LYS A 160 8.46 12.86 -13.53
N LEU A 161 8.11 11.58 -13.63
CA LEU A 161 8.94 10.56 -14.28
C LEU A 161 8.59 10.37 -15.77
N GLY A 162 7.54 11.03 -16.27
CA GLY A 162 7.07 10.84 -17.65
C GLY A 162 6.62 9.40 -17.90
N LEU A 163 5.97 8.77 -16.92
CA LEU A 163 5.48 7.40 -17.06
C LEU A 163 4.16 7.44 -17.82
N ASP A 164 4.01 6.59 -18.82
CA ASP A 164 2.72 6.42 -19.47
C ASP A 164 1.84 5.53 -18.59
N ASP A 165 0.57 5.92 -18.42
CA ASP A 165 -0.50 5.06 -17.92
C ASP A 165 -0.76 3.95 -18.95
N ALA A 166 0.19 3.03 -19.11
CA ALA A 166 -0.05 1.79 -19.82
C ALA A 166 -1.10 1.05 -19.00
N ARG A 167 -2.36 1.15 -19.45
CA ARG A 167 -3.57 0.53 -18.87
C ARG A 167 -3.22 -0.75 -18.11
N THR A 168 -3.25 -0.68 -16.79
CA THR A 168 -3.47 -1.87 -15.95
C THR A 168 -4.73 -2.55 -16.47
N ALA A 169 -4.57 -3.77 -16.96
CA ALA A 169 -5.66 -4.62 -17.42
C ALA A 169 -6.58 -5.00 -16.26
#